data_AF-A0A9D0XPU2-F1
#
_entry.id   AF-A0A9D0XPU2-F1
#
_cell.length_a   1.000
_cell.length_b   1.000
_cell.length_c   1.000
_cell.angle_alpha   90.00
_cell.angle_beta   90.00
_cell.angle_gamma   90.00
#
_symmetry.space_group_name_H-M   'P 1'
#
loop_
_entity.id
_entity.type
_entity.pdbx_description
1 polymer ?
#
loop_
_entity_poly.entity_id
_entity_poly.type
_entity_poly.pdbx_seq_one_letter_code
_entity_poly.pdbx_strand_id
1 'polypeptide(L)'
;MKVEFFSAECRLCNAALELLSRTFPHLSIEVHRQSECVDGSCCRLAESYGVRAVPALVVDGRVVLVGRPTPSDLESLARLFAA
;
A
#
# COMPACT_ATOMS: atom_id res chain seq x y z
N MET A 1 12.79 0.11 -7.19
CA MET A 1 11.40 0.45 -6.88
C MET A 1 11.11 0.09 -5.44
N LYS A 2 10.74 1.06 -4.62
CA LYS A 2 10.28 0.88 -3.24
C LYS A 2 8.75 0.81 -3.26
N VAL A 3 8.18 -0.29 -2.78
CA VAL A 3 6.73 -0.47 -2.68
C VAL A 3 6.35 -0.55 -1.22
N GLU A 4 5.50 0.37 -0.78
CA GLU A 4 5.12 0.55 0.62
C GLU A 4 3.60 0.50 0.75
N PHE A 5 3.10 -0.19 1.78
CA PHE A 5 1.67 -0.34 2.05
C PHE A 5 1.35 0.15 3.46
N PHE A 6 0.44 1.11 3.56
CA PHE A 6 0.00 1.68 4.84
C PHE A 6 -1.31 1.02 5.28
N SER A 7 -1.31 0.49 6.51
CA SER A 7 -2.38 -0.37 7.03
C SER A 7 -2.85 0.08 8.41
N ALA A 8 -4.16 0.22 8.59
CA ALA A 8 -4.82 0.31 9.91
C ALA A 8 -5.13 -1.08 10.51
N GLU A 9 -4.63 -2.17 9.90
CA GLU A 9 -4.80 -3.56 10.36
C GLU A 9 -6.26 -4.02 10.49
N CYS A 10 -7.18 -3.29 9.87
CA CYS A 10 -8.58 -3.68 9.79
C CYS A 10 -8.79 -4.77 8.71
N ARG A 11 -9.95 -5.44 8.74
CA ARG A 11 -10.28 -6.51 7.78
C ARG A 11 -10.14 -6.08 6.31
N LEU A 12 -10.45 -4.83 5.99
CA LEU A 12 -10.30 -4.31 4.62
C LEU A 12 -8.83 -4.14 4.22
N CYS A 13 -7.97 -3.69 5.15
CA CYS A 13 -6.54 -3.57 4.89
C CYS A 13 -5.91 -4.96 4.65
N ASN A 14 -6.25 -5.93 5.49
CA ASN A 14 -5.72 -7.28 5.38
C ASN A 14 -6.16 -7.95 4.08
N ALA A 15 -7.43 -7.80 3.68
CA ALA A 15 -7.92 -8.33 2.42
C ALA A 15 -7.26 -7.66 1.20
N ALA A 16 -6.99 -6.36 1.25
CA ALA A 16 -6.29 -5.64 0.18
C ALA A 16 -4.84 -6.10 0.05
N LEU A 17 -4.12 -6.23 1.16
CA LEU A 17 -2.74 -6.73 1.18
C LEU A 17 -2.66 -8.16 0.67
N GLU A 18 -3.56 -9.05 1.13
CA GLU A 18 -3.60 -10.43 0.66
C GLU A 18 -3.84 -10.52 -0.85
N LEU A 19 -4.78 -9.71 -1.38
CA LEU A 19 -5.03 -9.64 -2.81
C LEU A 19 -3.78 -9.20 -3.57
N LEU A 20 -3.13 -8.11 -3.15
CA LEU A 20 -1.90 -7.61 -3.77
C LEU A 20 -0.77 -8.66 -3.74
N SER A 21 -0.54 -9.31 -2.61
CA SER A 21 0.49 -10.35 -2.46
C SER A 21 0.22 -11.58 -3.32
N ARG A 22 -1.04 -11.97 -3.51
CA ARG A 22 -1.42 -13.07 -4.41
C ARG A 22 -1.27 -12.69 -5.89
N THR A 23 -1.65 -11.47 -6.25
CA THR A 23 -1.59 -10.98 -7.64
C THR A 23 -0.16 -10.68 -8.07
N PHE A 24 0.67 -10.18 -7.16
CA PHE A 24 2.06 -9.78 -7.44
C PHE A 24 3.05 -10.47 -6.49
N PRO A 25 3.20 -11.81 -6.58
CA PRO A 25 3.98 -12.59 -5.62
C PRO A 25 5.48 -12.28 -5.63
N HIS A 26 5.97 -11.62 -6.68
CA HIS A 26 7.38 -11.22 -6.82
C HIS A 26 7.68 -9.84 -6.24
N LEU A 27 6.68 -9.06 -5.83
CA LEU A 27 6.90 -7.75 -5.25
C LEU A 27 7.21 -7.85 -3.76
N SER A 28 8.31 -7.22 -3.35
CA SER A 28 8.58 -6.97 -1.93
C SER A 28 7.82 -5.72 -1.50
N ILE A 29 6.71 -5.93 -0.79
CA ILE A 29 5.88 -4.85 -0.24
C ILE A 29 6.28 -4.64 1.23
N GLU A 30 6.83 -3.47 1.54
CA GLU A 30 7.07 -3.02 2.91
C GLU A 30 5.73 -2.60 3.53
N VAL A 31 5.36 -3.17 4.68
CA VAL A 31 4.06 -2.92 5.30
C VAL A 31 4.26 -2.08 6.56
N HIS A 32 3.70 -0.86 6.55
CA HIS A 32 3.65 0.03 7.70
C HIS A 32 2.33 -0.21 8.45
N ARG A 33 2.39 -0.87 9.60
CA ARG A 33 1.21 -1.19 10.41
C ARG A 33 0.93 -0.11 11.44
N GLN A 34 -0.35 0.14 11.72
CA GLN A 34 -0.76 1.06 12.78
C GLN A 34 -0.18 0.65 14.14
N SER A 35 -0.13 -0.64 14.46
CA SER A 35 0.47 -1.15 15.69
C SER A 35 1.98 -0.89 15.83
N GLU A 36 2.70 -0.74 14.72
CA GLU A 36 4.14 -0.42 14.68
C GLU A 36 4.39 1.09 14.80
N CYS A 37 3.38 1.93 14.56
CA CYS A 37 3.46 3.38 14.57
C CYS A 37 3.36 3.98 15.99
N VAL A 38 4.27 3.58 16.89
CA VAL A 38 4.25 3.97 18.32
C VAL A 38 4.55 5.45 18.53
N ASP A 39 5.48 6.03 17.77
CA ASP A 39 5.97 7.41 17.90
C ASP A 39 5.40 8.36 16.82
N GLY A 40 4.42 7.88 16.04
CA GLY A 40 3.83 8.61 14.92
C GLY A 40 4.71 8.70 13.66
N SER A 41 5.86 8.01 13.61
CA SER A 41 6.77 8.05 12.45
C SER A 41 6.10 7.56 11.15
N CYS A 42 5.33 6.47 11.20
CA CYS A 42 4.58 6.00 10.03
C CYS A 42 3.51 7.01 9.58
N CYS A 43 2.85 7.70 10.51
CA CYS A 43 1.88 8.76 10.18
C CYS A 43 2.54 9.94 9.48
N ARG A 44 3.71 10.39 9.96
CA ARG A 44 4.48 11.48 9.32
C ARG A 44 4.96 11.08 7.92
N LEU A 45 5.38 9.82 7.75
CA LEU A 45 5.76 9.28 6.44
C LEU A 45 4.56 9.18 5.50
N ALA A 46 3.42 8.67 5.98
CA ALA A 46 2.18 8.61 5.20
C ALA A 46 1.74 10.02 4.75
N GLU A 47 1.80 10.99 5.66
CA GLU A 47 1.47 12.40 5.39
C GLU A 47 2.43 13.02 4.37
N SER A 48 3.73 12.76 4.46
CA SER A 48 4.73 13.29 3.50
C SER A 48 4.53 12.75 2.08
N TYR A 49 3.96 11.55 1.93
CA TYR A 49 3.54 11.00 0.65
C TYR A 49 2.14 11.44 0.19
N GLY A 50 1.38 12.15 1.03
CA GLY A 50 0.01 12.57 0.74
C GLY A 50 -1.04 11.46 0.86
N VAL A 51 -0.79 10.44 1.68
CA VAL A 51 -1.78 9.40 1.99
C VAL A 51 -2.96 10.01 2.74
N ARG A 52 -4.18 9.88 2.18
CA ARG A 52 -5.40 10.45 2.76
C ARG A 52 -6.29 9.45 3.49
N ALA A 53 -6.14 8.17 3.18
CA ALA A 53 -6.90 7.07 3.77
C ALA A 53 -6.12 5.76 3.61
N VAL A 54 -6.41 4.78 4.46
CA VAL A 54 -5.85 3.43 4.39
C VAL A 54 -6.96 2.39 4.11
N PRO A 55 -6.66 1.26 3.45
CA PRO A 55 -5.34 0.85 2.96
C PRO A 55 -4.84 1.73 1.81
N ALA A 56 -3.53 1.97 1.74
CA ALA A 56 -2.92 2.72 0.65
C ALA A 56 -1.62 2.07 0.18
N LEU A 57 -1.38 2.09 -1.13
CA LEU A 57 -0.15 1.63 -1.74
C LEU A 57 0.62 2.82 -2.30
N VAL A 58 1.89 2.89 -1.95
CA VAL A 58 2.85 3.89 -2.39
C VAL A 58 3.97 3.21 -3.16
N VAL A 59 4.34 3.78 -4.30
CA VAL A 59 5.46 3.33 -5.12
C VAL A 59 6.40 4.50 -5.33
N ASP A 60 7.65 4.35 -4.90
CA ASP A 60 8.69 5.37 -4.98
C ASP A 60 8.22 6.75 -4.45
N GLY A 61 7.54 6.73 -3.29
CA GLY A 61 7.01 7.93 -2.61
C GLY A 61 5.74 8.53 -3.22
N ARG A 62 5.14 7.89 -4.24
CA ARG A 62 3.89 8.33 -4.87
C ARG A 62 2.74 7.41 -4.51
N VAL A 63 1.62 7.95 -4.06
CA VAL A 63 0.39 7.18 -3.83
C VAL A 63 -0.16 6.71 -5.17
N VAL A 64 -0.23 5.38 -5.37
CA VAL A 64 -0.75 4.75 -6.59
C VAL A 64 -2.08 4.04 -6.37
N LEU A 65 -2.46 3.79 -5.12
CA LEU A 65 -3.73 3.19 -4.75
C LEU A 65 -4.19 3.73 -3.39
N VAL A 66 -5.49 4.01 -3.27
CA VAL A 66 -6.16 4.27 -2.00
C VAL A 66 -7.43 3.42 -1.94
N GLY A 67 -7.63 2.73 -0.83
CA GLY A 67 -8.75 1.81 -0.62
C GLY A 67 -8.46 0.40 -1.13
N ARG A 68 -9.52 -0.41 -1.21
CA ARG A 68 -9.42 -1.79 -1.69
C ARG A 68 -9.27 -1.80 -3.22
N PRO A 69 -8.26 -2.48 -3.79
CA PRO A 69 -8.06 -2.51 -5.23
C PRO A 69 -9.22 -3.18 -5.97
N THR A 70 -9.65 -2.54 -7.05
CA THR A 70 -10.56 -3.07 -8.06
C THR A 70 -9.79 -3.80 -9.16
N PRO A 71 -10.44 -4.58 -10.05
CA PRO A 71 -9.75 -5.20 -11.18
C PRO A 71 -8.98 -4.21 -12.07
N SER A 72 -9.52 -3.01 -12.34
CA SER A 72 -8.82 -2.00 -13.14
C SER A 72 -7.60 -1.42 -12.42
N ASP A 73 -7.64 -1.34 -11.10
CA ASP A 73 -6.48 -0.92 -10.30
C ASP A 73 -5.36 -1.97 -10.44
N LEU A 74 -5.70 -3.26 -10.35
CA LEU A 74 -4.73 -4.35 -10.52
C LEU A 74 -4.10 -4.33 -11.93
N GLU A 75 -4.88 -4.08 -12.98
CA GLU A 75 -4.34 -3.94 -14.33
C GLU A 75 -3.40 -2.73 -14.47
N SER A 76 -3.73 -1.61 -13.82
CA SER A 76 -2.90 -0.41 -13.83
C SER A 76 -1.59 -0.63 -13.09
N LEU A 77 -1.66 -1.30 -11.93
CA LEU A 77 -0.50 -1.71 -11.14
C LEU A 77 0.38 -2.70 -11.89
N ALA A 78 -0.20 -3.67 -12.61
CA ALA A 78 0.57 -4.62 -13.42
C ALA A 78 1.42 -3.94 -14.49
N ARG A 79 0.89 -2.89 -15.14
CA ARG A 79 1.65 -2.09 -16.11
C ARG A 79 2.76 -1.28 -15.43
N LEU A 80 2.47 -0.73 -14.26
CA LEU A 80 3.45 0.04 -13.47
C LEU A 80 4.65 -0.84 -13.06
N PHE A 81 4.39 -2.08 -12.64
CA PHE A 81 5.44 -2.99 -12.15
C PHE A 81 6.21 -3.72 -13.25
N ALA A 82 5.73 -3.67 -14.49
CA ALA A 82 6.42 -4.22 -15.65
C ALA A 82 7.39 -3.21 -16.31
N ALA A 83 7.35 -1.94 -15.91
CA ALA A 83 8.20 -0.86 -16.39
C ALA A 83 9.50 -0.75 -15.56
#